data_AF-X1D7A1-F1
#
_entry.id   AF-X1D7A1-F1
#
_cell.length_a   1.000
_cell.length_b   1.000
_cell.length_c   1.000
_cell.angle_alpha   90.00
_cell.angle_beta   90.00
_cell.angle_gamma   90.00
#
_symmetry.space_group_name_H-M   'P 1'
#
loop_
_entity.id
_entity.type
_entity.pdbx_description
1 polymer ?
#
loop_
_entity_poly.entity_id
_entity_poly.type
_entity_poly.pdbx_seq_one_letter_code
_entity_poly.pdbx_strand_id
1 'polypeptide(L)'
;MIPQIQVLHTDLDWQTQLRDAIKSGRQLLDHLDLRSDDVGYSEEAAADFPVKVPMAFVHRMQRGDPRDPLLLQALSRELELLESP
;
A
#
# COMPACT_ATOMS: atom_id res chain seq x y z
N MET A 1 36.71 -11.87 -20.52
CA MET A 1 35.32 -11.69 -20.97
C MET A 1 34.47 -11.43 -19.74
N ILE A 2 33.95 -10.21 -19.58
CA ILE A 2 33.03 -9.84 -18.50
C ILE A 2 31.62 -9.88 -19.12
N PRO A 3 30.64 -10.60 -18.55
CA PRO A 3 29.30 -10.66 -19.12
C PRO A 3 28.64 -9.29 -18.98
N GLN A 4 28.05 -8.80 -20.07
CA GLN A 4 27.31 -7.55 -20.10
C GLN A 4 25.99 -7.77 -19.34
N ILE A 5 25.83 -7.12 -18.19
CA ILE A 5 24.56 -7.06 -17.48
C ILE A 5 23.61 -6.20 -18.30
N GLN A 6 22.62 -6.84 -18.94
CA GLN A 6 21.48 -6.15 -19.51
C GLN A 6 20.66 -5.56 -18.36
N VAL A 7 20.83 -4.25 -18.11
CA VAL A 7 19.92 -3.51 -17.24
C VAL A 7 18.60 -3.40 -17.99
N LEU A 8 17.63 -4.24 -17.61
CA LEU A 8 16.25 -4.14 -18.09
C LEU A 8 15.73 -2.75 -17.70
N HIS A 9 15.54 -1.87 -18.68
CA HIS A 9 14.90 -0.56 -18.51
C HIS A 9 13.49 -0.75 -17.91
N THR A 10 13.41 -0.69 -16.58
CA THR A 10 12.17 -0.65 -15.79
C THR A 10 11.81 0.81 -15.45
N ASP A 11 12.58 1.79 -15.95
CA ASP A 11 12.54 3.17 -15.48
C ASP A 11 11.25 3.94 -15.77
N LEU A 12 10.50 3.59 -16.83
CA LEU A 12 9.23 4.26 -17.12
C LEU A 12 8.07 3.78 -16.23
N ASP A 13 8.16 2.56 -15.68
CA ASP A 13 7.04 1.92 -15.00
C ASP A 13 6.95 2.34 -13.53
N TRP A 14 8.08 2.41 -12.82
CA TRP A 14 8.07 2.70 -11.39
C TRP A 14 7.71 4.16 -11.06
N GLN A 15 8.11 5.13 -11.90
CA GLN A 15 7.74 6.54 -11.72
C GLN A 15 6.24 6.78 -11.95
N THR A 16 5.67 6.11 -12.94
CA THR A 16 4.23 6.19 -13.24
C THR A 16 3.43 5.55 -12.10
N GLN A 17 3.85 4.38 -11.64
CA GLN A 17 3.24 3.69 -10.50
C GLN A 17 3.30 4.51 -9.18
N LEU A 18 4.37 5.29 -8.96
CA LEU A 18 4.47 6.21 -7.82
C LEU A 18 3.53 7.42 -7.94
N ARG A 19 3.25 7.86 -9.16
CA ARG A 19 2.43 9.05 -9.44
C ARG A 19 0.94 8.76 -9.20
N ASP A 20 0.51 7.56 -9.55
CA ASP A 20 -0.86 7.07 -9.36
C ASP A 20 -1.09 6.41 -8.00
N ALA A 21 -0.12 6.49 -7.07
CA ALA A 21 -0.28 5.91 -5.74
C ALA A 21 -1.42 6.58 -4.95
N ILE A 22 -2.25 5.76 -4.31
CA ILE A 22 -3.23 6.18 -3.32
C ILE A 22 -2.49 6.80 -2.14
N LYS A 23 -2.95 7.96 -1.66
CA LYS A 23 -2.30 8.74 -0.58
C LYS A 23 -3.07 8.74 0.75
N SER A 24 -4.15 7.98 0.83
CA SER A 24 -4.99 7.92 2.03
C SER A 24 -5.62 6.54 2.16
N GLY A 25 -5.65 5.98 3.37
CA GLY A 25 -6.32 4.70 3.61
C GLY A 25 -7.82 4.76 3.27
N ARG A 26 -8.48 5.91 3.45
CA ARG A 26 -9.87 6.09 2.99
C ARG A 26 -10.07 5.85 1.49
N GLN A 27 -9.16 6.40 0.66
CA GLN A 27 -9.19 6.16 -0.80
C GLN A 27 -8.91 4.69 -1.12
N LEU A 28 -8.07 4.02 -0.34
CA LEU A 28 -7.80 2.60 -0.49
C LEU A 28 -9.07 1.77 -0.18
N LEU A 29 -9.72 2.06 0.94
CA LEU A 29 -10.95 1.37 1.37
C LEU A 29 -12.10 1.58 0.39
N ASP A 30 -12.29 2.81 -0.08
CA ASP A 30 -13.25 3.13 -1.14
C ASP A 30 -12.97 2.31 -2.41
N HIS A 31 -11.69 2.20 -2.81
CA HIS A 31 -11.33 1.42 -3.99
C HIS A 31 -11.53 -0.09 -3.84
N LEU A 32 -11.43 -0.59 -2.60
CA LEU A 32 -11.62 -2.00 -2.27
C LEU A 32 -13.06 -2.36 -1.88
N ASP A 33 -13.97 -1.39 -1.87
CA ASP A 33 -15.35 -1.55 -1.39
C ASP A 33 -15.39 -2.08 0.07
N LEU A 34 -14.50 -1.56 0.91
CA LEU A 34 -14.36 -1.94 2.31
C LEU A 34 -14.80 -0.80 3.24
N ARG A 35 -15.37 -1.17 4.39
CA ARG A 35 -15.70 -0.18 5.43
C ARG A 35 -14.53 -0.11 6.41
N SER A 36 -14.30 1.08 6.96
CA SER A 36 -13.26 1.33 7.95
C SER A 36 -13.37 0.41 9.18
N ASP A 37 -14.60 0.05 9.56
CA ASP A 37 -14.91 -0.83 10.68
C ASP A 37 -14.42 -2.29 10.46
N ASP A 38 -14.51 -2.79 9.22
CA ASP A 38 -14.13 -4.17 8.88
C ASP A 38 -12.62 -4.41 8.99
N VAL A 39 -11.82 -3.36 8.81
CA VAL A 39 -10.34 -3.40 8.82
C VAL A 39 -9.74 -2.79 10.08
N GLY A 40 -10.55 -2.28 11.01
CA GLY A 40 -10.08 -1.55 12.19
C GLY A 40 -9.33 -0.26 11.84
N TYR A 41 -9.64 0.36 10.71
CA TYR A 41 -9.00 1.60 10.25
C TYR A 41 -9.68 2.80 10.92
N SER A 42 -8.92 3.55 11.72
CA SER A 42 -9.38 4.83 12.26
C SER A 42 -8.94 5.97 11.35
N GLU A 43 -9.89 6.75 10.84
CA GLU A 43 -9.59 7.96 10.06
C GLU A 43 -8.80 8.97 10.89
N GLU A 44 -9.05 9.04 12.20
CA GLU A 44 -8.36 9.93 13.12
C GLU A 44 -6.89 9.53 13.27
N ALA A 45 -6.61 8.23 13.46
CA ALA A 45 -5.24 7.72 13.53
C ALA A 45 -4.48 7.86 12.20
N ALA A 46 -5.20 7.73 11.09
CA ALA A 46 -4.62 7.86 9.75
C ALA A 46 -4.39 9.32 9.32
N ALA A 47 -4.91 10.31 10.06
CA ALA A 47 -4.62 11.71 9.83
C ALA A 47 -3.14 12.02 10.13
N ASP A 48 -2.58 11.40 11.17
CA ASP A 48 -1.17 11.52 11.54
C ASP A 48 -0.25 10.67 10.65
N PHE A 49 -0.74 9.55 10.12
CA PHE A 49 0.03 8.63 9.27
C PHE A 49 -0.69 8.28 7.97
N PRO A 50 -0.54 9.13 6.93
CA PRO A 50 -1.17 8.88 5.63
C PRO A 50 -0.57 7.64 4.96
N VAL A 51 -1.42 6.68 4.64
CA VAL A 51 -1.04 5.47 3.90
C VAL A 51 -0.75 5.81 2.44
N LYS A 52 0.41 5.37 1.92
CA LYS A 52 0.75 5.51 0.50
C LYS A 52 0.93 4.14 -0.17
N VAL A 53 -0.03 3.74 -1.01
CA VAL A 53 0.01 2.46 -1.73
C VAL A 53 -0.02 2.68 -3.25
N PRO A 54 0.98 2.17 -4.01
CA PRO A 54 0.92 2.21 -5.48
C PRO A 54 -0.27 1.39 -6.00
N MET A 55 -0.96 1.91 -7.03
CA MET A 55 -2.14 1.25 -7.62
C MET A 55 -1.87 -0.17 -8.13
N ALA A 56 -0.63 -0.50 -8.49
CA ALA A 56 -0.25 -1.86 -8.87
C ALA A 56 -0.45 -2.87 -7.74
N PHE A 57 -0.25 -2.47 -6.47
CA PHE A 57 -0.56 -3.32 -5.31
C PHE A 57 -2.05 -3.35 -5.05
N VAL A 58 -2.73 -2.21 -5.16
CA VAL A 58 -4.19 -2.14 -4.96
C VAL A 58 -4.95 -3.04 -5.94
N HIS A 59 -4.50 -3.11 -7.20
CA HIS A 59 -5.05 -4.05 -8.19
C HIS A 59 -4.85 -5.53 -7.86
N ARG A 60 -3.90 -5.85 -6.97
CA ARG A 60 -3.62 -7.22 -6.52
C ARG A 60 -4.37 -7.56 -5.23
N MET A 61 -4.92 -6.57 -4.53
CA MET A 61 -5.74 -6.77 -3.34
C MET A 61 -7.11 -7.32 -3.72
N GLN A 62 -7.65 -8.18 -2.87
CA GLN A 62 -8.99 -8.69 -3.03
C GLN A 62 -10.03 -7.68 -2.52
N ARG A 63 -10.85 -7.16 -3.44
CA ARG A 63 -11.97 -6.27 -3.10
C ARG A 63 -12.99 -7.01 -2.22
N GLY A 64 -13.47 -6.34 -1.19
CA GLY A 64 -14.40 -6.89 -0.20
C GLY A 64 -13.78 -7.87 0.80
N ASP A 65 -12.46 -8.11 0.77
CA ASP A 65 -11.78 -8.92 1.79
C ASP A 65 -10.97 -8.04 2.76
N PRO A 66 -11.46 -7.78 3.97
CA PRO A 66 -10.72 -7.00 4.97
C PRO A 66 -9.51 -7.75 5.56
N ARG A 67 -9.39 -9.06 5.30
CA ARG A 67 -8.29 -9.91 5.77
C ARG A 67 -7.26 -10.18 4.68
N ASP A 68 -7.35 -9.46 3.56
CA ASP A 68 -6.39 -9.58 2.46
C ASP A 68 -4.96 -9.33 3.00
N PRO A 69 -4.02 -10.26 2.78
CA PRO A 69 -2.69 -10.17 3.35
C PRO A 69 -1.89 -8.97 2.81
N LEU A 70 -2.18 -8.50 1.60
CA LEU A 70 -1.54 -7.36 0.98
C LEU A 70 -2.09 -6.04 1.56
N LEU A 71 -3.40 -5.99 1.83
CA LEU A 71 -4.03 -4.91 2.59
C LEU A 71 -3.45 -4.82 4.01
N LEU A 72 -3.29 -5.95 4.69
CA LEU A 72 -2.70 -6.03 6.03
C LEU A 72 -1.20 -5.66 6.08
N GLN A 73 -0.51 -5.68 4.93
CA GLN A 73 0.85 -5.15 4.78
C GLN A 73 0.86 -3.65 4.47
N ALA A 74 -0.14 -3.17 3.74
CA ALA A 74 -0.26 -1.77 3.36
C ALA A 74 -0.75 -0.87 4.50
N LEU A 75 -1.65 -1.38 5.34
CA LEU A 75 -2.05 -0.70 6.56
C LEU A 75 -0.90 -0.83 7.56
N SER A 76 -0.26 0.30 7.89
CA SER A 76 0.71 0.36 8.98
C SER A 76 0.06 -0.20 10.24
N ARG A 77 0.47 -1.40 10.64
CA ARG A 77 0.01 -1.98 11.90
C ARG A 77 0.75 -1.28 13.02
N GLU A 78 0.02 -0.82 14.05
CA GLU A 78 0.56 -0.26 15.30
C GLU A 78 1.67 -1.12 15.95
N LEU A 79 1.76 -2.41 15.58
CA LEU A 79 2.78 -3.35 16.03
C LEU A 79 4.22 -3.00 15.63
N GLU A 80 4.46 -2.07 14.69
CA GLU A 80 5.81 -1.62 14.36
C GLU A 80 6.34 -0.54 15.33
N LEU A 81 5.53 -0.08 16.28
CA LEU A 81 5.96 0.76 17.40
C LEU A 81 6.72 -0.07 18.47
N LEU A 82 7.58 -0.98 18.02
CA LEU A 82 8.59 -1.57 18.88
C LEU A 82 9.69 -0.53 19.02
N GLU A 83 9.67 0.14 20.18
CA GLU A 83 10.83 0.86 20.71
C GLU A 83 12.04 -0.08 20.59
N SER A 84 12.91 0.19 19.62
CA SER A 84 14.22 -0.46 19.55
C SER A 84 15.02 0.03 20.77
N PRO A 85 15.65 -0.86 21.55
CA PRO A 85 16.40 -0.50 22.75
C PRO A 85 17.62 0.39 22.48
#